data_AF-A0A5C7PHT2-F1
#
_entry.id   AF-A0A5C7PHT2-F1
#
_cell.length_a   1.000
_cell.length_b   1.000
_cell.length_c   1.000
_cell.angle_alpha   90.00
_cell.angle_beta   90.00
_cell.angle_gamma   90.00
#
_symmetry.space_group_name_H-M   'P 1'
#
loop_
_entity.id
_entity.type
_entity.pdbx_description
1 polymer ?
#
loop_
_entity_poly.entity_id
_entity_poly.type
_entity_poly.pdbx_seq_one_letter_code
_entity_poly.pdbx_strand_id
1 'polypeptide(L)'
;MNLPAALLIHIATATFALLAGGINLALPKTSPLHRRLGYAWVMAMAAAALSSLALRSSLPIQFMGFSPIHLLSVYTLYALTSSVLDARAGRIMSHRTGMRRAYISLCVAATFTLLPGRLIGHWLWSSMA
;
A
#
# COMPACT_ATOMS: atom_id res chain seq x y z
N MET A 1 -21.26 14.12 6.79
CA MET A 1 -19.82 13.96 7.07
C MET A 1 -19.05 14.26 5.80
N ASN A 2 -18.22 15.30 5.76
CA ASN A 2 -17.34 15.55 4.62
C ASN A 2 -16.10 14.65 4.79
N LEU A 3 -16.00 13.60 3.99
CA LEU A 3 -14.81 12.75 3.98
C LEU A 3 -13.66 13.53 3.29
N PRO A 4 -12.46 13.60 3.89
CA PRO A 4 -11.35 14.29 3.26
C PRO A 4 -10.98 13.57 1.96
N ALA A 5 -10.73 14.33 0.89
CA ALA A 5 -10.38 13.77 -0.42
C ALA A 5 -9.21 12.77 -0.35
N ALA A 6 -8.23 13.03 0.52
CA ALA A 6 -7.10 12.14 0.77
C ALA A 6 -7.54 10.73 1.25
N LEU A 7 -8.60 10.63 2.05
CA LEU A 7 -9.11 9.33 2.51
C LEU A 7 -9.74 8.54 1.36
N LEU A 8 -10.54 9.20 0.51
CA LEU A 8 -11.16 8.54 -0.65
C LEU A 8 -10.10 8.07 -1.64
N ILE A 9 -9.11 8.92 -1.92
CA ILE A 9 -7.96 8.57 -2.77
C ILE A 9 -7.21 7.38 -2.18
N HIS A 10 -6.91 7.41 -0.87
CA HIS A 10 -6.20 6.34 -0.19
C HIS A 10 -6.95 5.02 -0.32
N ILE A 11 -8.24 4.98 0.02
CA ILE A 11 -9.05 3.76 -0.02
C ILE A 11 -9.13 3.20 -1.45
N ALA A 12 -9.42 4.06 -2.43
CA ALA A 12 -9.56 3.63 -3.82
C ALA A 12 -8.24 3.06 -4.36
N THR A 13 -7.13 3.76 -4.14
CA THR A 13 -5.81 3.36 -4.65
C THR A 13 -5.24 2.17 -3.89
N ALA A 14 -5.43 2.06 -2.57
CA ALA A 14 -5.00 0.91 -1.78
C ALA A 14 -5.78 -0.37 -2.17
N THR A 15 -7.09 -0.25 -2.38
CA THR A 15 -7.93 -1.37 -2.83
C THR A 15 -7.51 -1.85 -4.21
N PHE A 16 -7.33 -0.93 -5.16
CA PHE A 16 -6.80 -1.27 -6.48
C PHE A 16 -5.42 -1.91 -6.38
N ALA A 17 -4.52 -1.36 -5.56
CA ALA A 17 -3.17 -1.90 -5.37
C ALA A 17 -3.17 -3.31 -4.79
N LEU A 18 -4.09 -3.65 -3.88
CA LEU A 18 -4.24 -4.99 -3.33
C LEU A 18 -4.58 -6.00 -4.44
N LEU A 19 -5.62 -5.70 -5.22
CA LEU A 19 -6.09 -6.59 -6.28
C LEU A 19 -5.07 -6.68 -7.43
N ALA A 20 -4.64 -5.53 -7.96
CA ALA A 20 -3.68 -5.46 -9.05
C ALA A 20 -2.33 -6.08 -8.67
N GLY A 21 -1.88 -5.91 -7.43
CA GLY A 21 -0.62 -6.48 -6.95
C GLY A 21 -0.66 -8.00 -6.90
N GLY A 22 -1.73 -8.58 -6.33
CA GLY A 22 -1.93 -10.02 -6.29
C GLY A 22 -1.98 -10.64 -7.69
N ILE A 23 -2.74 -10.01 -8.60
CA ILE A 23 -2.81 -10.43 -10.00
C ILE A 23 -1.43 -10.32 -10.65
N ASN A 24 -0.72 -9.19 -10.48
CA ASN A 24 0.57 -8.97 -11.11
C ASN A 24 1.66 -9.94 -10.63
N LEU A 25 1.58 -10.36 -9.36
CA LEU A 25 2.43 -11.40 -8.78
C LEU A 25 2.11 -12.80 -9.33
N ALA A 26 0.89 -13.07 -9.78
CA ALA A 26 0.51 -14.33 -10.42
C ALA A 26 0.83 -14.36 -11.93
N LEU A 27 0.85 -13.21 -12.61
CA LEU A 27 1.08 -13.13 -14.06
C LEU A 27 2.46 -13.68 -14.50
N PRO A 28 2.57 -14.24 -15.72
CA PRO A 28 3.88 -14.57 -16.30
C PRO A 28 4.76 -13.33 -16.44
N LYS A 29 6.03 -13.43 -16.04
CA LYS A 29 6.96 -12.27 -15.95
C LYS A 29 7.41 -11.76 -17.31
N THR A 30 7.26 -12.60 -18.33
CA THR A 30 7.47 -12.28 -19.75
C THR A 30 6.27 -11.60 -20.39
N SER A 31 5.10 -11.57 -19.73
CA SER A 31 3.88 -11.00 -20.29
C SER A 31 3.95 -9.48 -20.37
N PRO A 32 3.53 -8.86 -21.50
CA PRO A 32 3.39 -7.40 -21.57
C PRO A 32 2.34 -6.89 -20.56
N LEU A 33 1.38 -7.74 -20.16
CA LEU A 33 0.41 -7.41 -19.13
C LEU A 33 1.05 -7.23 -17.75
N HIS A 34 2.06 -8.04 -17.40
CA HIS A 34 2.81 -7.88 -16.15
C HIS A 34 3.45 -6.49 -16.06
N ARG A 35 3.97 -5.98 -17.17
CA ARG A 35 4.59 -4.66 -17.22
C ARG A 35 3.55 -3.53 -17.10
N ARG A 36 2.46 -3.59 -17.86
CA ARG A 36 1.38 -2.58 -17.81
C ARG A 36 0.71 -2.53 -16.43
N LEU A 37 0.33 -3.70 -15.91
CA LEU A 37 -0.29 -3.82 -14.60
C LEU A 37 0.71 -3.45 -13.48
N GLY A 38 1.98 -3.80 -13.64
CA GLY A 38 3.05 -3.40 -12.73
C GLY A 38 3.19 -1.89 -12.62
N TYR A 39 3.16 -1.14 -13.72
CA TYR A 39 3.17 0.33 -13.68
C TYR A 39 1.91 0.89 -13.01
N ALA A 40 0.73 0.39 -13.36
CA ALA A 40 -0.52 0.81 -12.72
C ALA A 40 -0.48 0.55 -11.20
N TRP A 41 0.04 -0.60 -10.79
CA TRP A 41 0.22 -0.97 -9.39
C TRP A 41 1.21 -0.06 -8.65
N VAL A 42 2.36 0.26 -9.25
CA VAL A 42 3.34 1.20 -8.67
C VAL A 42 2.72 2.59 -8.47
N MET A 43 1.99 3.10 -9.47
CA MET A 43 1.33 4.41 -9.37
C MET A 43 0.25 4.41 -8.28
N ALA A 44 -0.57 3.35 -8.21
CA ALA A 44 -1.58 3.22 -7.17
C ALA A 44 -0.96 3.10 -5.77
N MET A 45 0.11 2.32 -5.61
CA MET A 45 0.83 2.22 -4.34
C MET A 45 1.44 3.55 -3.91
N ALA A 46 2.02 4.31 -4.83
CA ALA A 46 2.55 5.64 -4.55
C ALA A 46 1.44 6.61 -4.13
N ALA A 47 0.31 6.61 -4.84
CA ALA A 47 -0.83 7.45 -4.48
C ALA A 47 -1.43 7.07 -3.10
N ALA A 48 -1.52 5.78 -2.79
CA ALA A 48 -1.96 5.29 -1.49
C ALA A 48 -0.99 5.74 -0.38
N ALA A 49 0.32 5.59 -0.57
CA ALA A 49 1.32 5.98 0.41
C ALA A 49 1.42 7.51 0.60
N LEU A 50 1.26 8.31 -0.47
CA LEU A 50 1.27 9.77 -0.34
C LEU A 50 0.01 10.30 0.34
N SER A 51 -1.15 9.73 -0.02
CA SER A 51 -2.41 10.11 0.63
C SER A 51 -2.49 9.66 2.08
N SER A 52 -1.89 8.53 2.49
CA SER A 52 -1.82 8.13 3.90
C SER A 52 -0.98 9.09 4.73
N LEU A 53 0.11 9.65 4.18
CA LEU A 53 0.94 10.64 4.88
C LEU A 53 0.18 11.94 5.19
N ALA A 54 -0.87 12.25 4.43
CA ALA A 54 -1.75 13.39 4.71
C ALA A 54 -2.81 13.08 5.79
N LEU A 55 -3.03 11.81 6.13
CA LEU A 55 -4.02 11.37 7.11
C LEU A 55 -3.36 11.18 8.47
N ARG A 56 -3.79 11.94 9.49
CA ARG A 56 -3.30 11.75 10.86
C ARG A 56 -3.81 10.43 11.44
N SER A 57 -2.96 9.74 12.19
CA SER A 57 -3.35 8.48 12.84
C SER A 57 -4.08 8.74 14.14
N SER A 58 -5.12 7.95 14.43
CA SER A 58 -5.83 7.90 15.71
C SER A 58 -5.27 6.84 16.67
N LEU A 59 -4.02 6.39 16.46
CA LEU A 59 -3.45 5.31 17.27
C LEU A 59 -2.89 5.87 18.59
N PRO A 60 -2.90 5.08 19.69
CA PRO A 60 -2.39 5.53 20.99
C PRO A 60 -0.90 5.91 20.95
N ILE A 61 -0.12 5.17 20.15
CA ILE A 61 1.31 5.42 19.95
C ILE A 61 1.46 6.33 18.73
N GLN A 62 1.69 7.61 18.99
CA GLN A 62 1.95 8.62 17.97
C GLN A 62 2.99 9.64 18.45
N PHE A 63 3.81 10.13 17.52
CA PHE A 63 4.73 11.23 17.74
C PHE A 63 4.39 12.34 16.73
N MET A 64 4.04 13.53 17.22
CA MET A 64 3.61 14.68 16.40
C MET A 64 2.45 14.37 15.41
N GLY A 65 1.60 13.38 15.73
CA GLY A 65 0.49 12.93 14.88
C GLY A 65 0.82 11.83 13.85
N PHE A 66 2.09 11.40 13.80
CA PHE A 66 2.53 10.25 13.01
C PHE A 66 2.64 9.01 13.89
N SER A 67 2.03 7.91 13.44
CA SER A 67 2.12 6.60 14.09
C SER A 67 3.04 5.66 13.30
N PRO A 68 3.45 4.51 13.88
CA PRO A 68 4.32 3.53 13.20
C PRO A 68 3.82 3.09 11.81
N ILE A 69 2.51 3.19 11.53
CA ILE A 69 1.95 2.87 10.20
C ILE A 69 2.44 3.83 9.10
N HIS A 70 2.85 5.05 9.45
CA HIS A 70 3.40 6.02 8.49
C HIS A 70 4.81 5.61 8.04
N LEU A 71 5.56 4.90 8.89
CA LEU A 71 6.85 4.33 8.50
C LEU A 71 6.67 3.31 7.36
N LEU A 72 5.56 2.56 7.36
CA LEU A 72 5.24 1.68 6.22
C LEU A 72 5.02 2.47 4.92
N SER A 73 4.45 3.69 5.00
CA SER A 73 4.22 4.52 3.83
C SER A 73 5.54 5.04 3.24
N VAL A 74 6.44 5.55 4.10
CA VAL A 74 7.79 5.97 3.71
C VAL A 74 8.61 4.80 3.15
N TYR A 75 8.59 3.66 3.85
CA TYR A 75 9.24 2.44 3.40
C TYR A 75 8.71 1.98 2.04
N THR A 76 7.40 2.04 1.82
CA THR A 76 6.77 1.66 0.54
C THR A 76 7.29 2.55 -0.59
N LEU A 77 7.32 3.87 -0.42
CA LEU A 77 7.85 4.78 -1.45
C LEU A 77 9.32 4.49 -1.80
N TYR A 78 10.14 4.23 -0.78
CA TYR A 78 11.53 3.82 -0.96
C TYR A 78 11.65 2.47 -1.70
N ALA A 79 10.87 1.46 -1.28
CA ALA A 79 10.87 0.13 -1.86
C ALA A 79 10.42 0.15 -3.32
N LEU A 80 9.39 0.94 -3.68
CA LEU A 80 8.94 1.10 -5.05
C LEU A 80 10.02 1.73 -5.93
N THR A 81 10.60 2.84 -5.45
CA THR A 81 11.62 3.58 -6.20
C THR A 81 12.84 2.71 -6.47
N SER A 82 13.39 2.08 -5.43
CA SER A 82 14.51 1.14 -5.56
C SER A 82 14.19 -0.04 -6.47
N SER A 83 13.01 -0.66 -6.32
CA SER A 83 12.60 -1.81 -7.16
C SER A 83 12.43 -1.46 -8.64
N VAL A 84 11.95 -0.25 -8.95
CA VAL A 84 11.83 0.23 -10.34
C VAL A 84 13.21 0.53 -10.92
N LEU A 85 14.10 1.15 -10.14
CA LEU A 85 15.48 1.39 -10.56
C LEU A 85 16.25 0.09 -10.79
N ASP A 86 16.05 -0.91 -9.94
CA ASP A 86 16.62 -2.25 -10.11
C ASP A 86 16.16 -2.92 -11.41
N ALA A 87 14.87 -2.82 -11.75
CA ALA A 87 14.38 -3.34 -13.03
C ALA A 87 15.02 -2.63 -14.23
N ARG A 88 15.16 -1.30 -14.16
CA ARG A 88 15.80 -0.49 -15.22
C ARG A 88 17.28 -0.83 -15.38
N ALA A 89 17.97 -1.14 -14.28
CA ALA A 89 19.36 -1.54 -14.28
C ALA A 89 19.58 -3.05 -14.57
N GLY A 90 18.54 -3.80 -14.95
CA GLY A 90 18.65 -5.24 -15.22
C GLY A 90 18.81 -6.13 -13.98
N ARG A 91 18.75 -5.57 -12.76
CA ARG A 91 18.84 -6.30 -11.48
C ARG A 91 17.50 -6.95 -11.11
N ILE A 92 17.08 -7.94 -11.91
CA ILE A 92 15.74 -8.53 -11.82
C ILE A 92 15.50 -9.25 -10.48
N MET A 93 16.52 -9.85 -9.87
CA MET A 93 16.37 -10.51 -8.57
C MET A 93 16.03 -9.51 -7.44
N SER A 94 16.70 -8.35 -7.45
CA SER A 94 16.44 -7.26 -6.50
C SER A 94 15.05 -6.67 -6.73
N HIS A 95 14.68 -6.38 -7.98
CA HIS A 95 13.33 -5.94 -8.34
C HIS A 95 12.25 -6.89 -7.81
N ARG A 96 12.37 -8.20 -8.07
CA ARG A 96 11.39 -9.21 -7.61
C ARG A 96 11.26 -9.22 -6.09
N THR A 97 12.38 -9.17 -5.39
CA THR A 97 12.41 -9.17 -3.93
C THR A 97 11.76 -7.92 -3.36
N GLY A 98 12.09 -6.75 -3.91
CA GLY A 98 11.53 -5.47 -3.50
C GLY A 98 10.03 -5.37 -3.76
N MET A 99 9.56 -5.79 -4.95
CA MET A 99 8.12 -5.82 -5.27
C MET A 99 7.35 -6.76 -4.34
N ARG A 100 7.91 -7.93 -4.00
CA ARG A 100 7.28 -8.86 -3.04
C ARG A 100 7.19 -8.25 -1.64
N ARG A 101 8.28 -7.62 -1.17
CA ARG A 101 8.29 -6.95 0.15
C ARG A 101 7.29 -5.81 0.21
N ALA A 102 7.21 -4.98 -0.83
CA ALA A 102 6.23 -3.90 -0.92
C ALA A 102 4.78 -4.44 -0.88
N TYR A 103 4.50 -5.54 -1.59
CA TYR A 103 3.17 -6.18 -1.53
C TYR A 103 2.87 -6.76 -0.13
N ILE A 104 3.84 -7.38 0.54
CA ILE A 104 3.67 -7.83 1.92
C ILE A 104 3.39 -6.65 2.85
N SER A 105 4.11 -5.53 2.71
CA SER A 105 3.85 -4.31 3.47
C SER A 105 2.45 -3.77 3.23
N LEU A 106 1.92 -3.85 2.00
CA LEU A 106 0.54 -3.50 1.70
C LEU A 106 -0.46 -4.42 2.43
N CYS A 107 -0.24 -5.73 2.43
CA CYS A 107 -1.10 -6.66 3.19
C CYS A 107 -1.05 -6.37 4.69
N VAL A 108 0.11 -6.08 5.25
CA VAL A 108 0.28 -5.67 6.65
C VAL A 108 -0.44 -4.35 6.92
N ALA A 109 -0.35 -3.36 6.03
CA ALA A 109 -1.11 -2.12 6.16
C ALA A 109 -2.63 -2.36 6.13
N ALA A 110 -3.10 -3.29 5.29
CA ALA A 110 -4.52 -3.67 5.23
C ALA A 110 -5.00 -4.31 6.54
N THR A 111 -4.21 -5.15 7.21
CA THR A 111 -4.61 -5.71 8.51
C THR A 111 -4.72 -4.65 9.60
N PHE A 112 -3.86 -3.62 9.58
CA PHE A 112 -3.97 -2.48 10.51
C PHE A 112 -5.29 -1.71 10.37
N THR A 113 -5.92 -1.73 9.20
CA THR A 113 -7.24 -1.13 8.96
C THR A 113 -8.36 -1.85 9.71
N LEU A 114 -8.18 -3.14 10.04
CA LEU A 114 -9.16 -3.97 10.74
C LEU A 114 -9.08 -3.86 12.28
N LEU A 115 -8.15 -3.07 12.82
CA LEU A 115 -8.09 -2.83 14.27
C LEU A 115 -9.37 -2.14 14.78
N PRO A 116 -9.91 -2.52 15.95
CA PRO A 116 -11.19 -1.99 16.46
C PRO A 116 -11.23 -0.47 16.64
N GLY A 117 -10.07 0.17 16.85
CA GLY A 117 -9.95 1.63 16.92
C GLY A 117 -9.92 2.35 15.56
N ARG A 118 -10.11 1.63 14.44
CA ARG A 118 -10.18 2.19 13.08
C ARG A 118 -11.61 2.09 12.55
N LEU A 119 -11.98 2.97 11.62
CA LEU A 119 -13.33 3.04 11.07
C LEU A 119 -13.84 1.66 10.62
N ILE A 120 -13.13 0.99 9.71
CA ILE A 120 -13.54 -0.31 9.16
C ILE A 120 -13.48 -1.40 10.23
N GLY A 121 -12.46 -1.41 11.09
CA GLY A 121 -12.39 -2.35 12.21
C GLY A 121 -13.56 -2.20 13.17
N HIS A 122 -13.95 -0.97 13.54
CA HIS A 122 -15.10 -0.72 14.40
C HIS A 122 -16.36 -1.37 13.83
N TRP A 123 -16.65 -1.16 12.54
CA TRP A 123 -17.78 -1.80 11.86
C TRP A 123 -17.69 -3.33 11.93
N LEU A 124 -16.53 -3.90 11.61
CA LEU A 124 -16.31 -5.35 11.63
C LEU A 124 -16.56 -5.93 13.02
N TRP A 125 -15.90 -5.42 14.06
CA TRP A 125 -15.99 -5.98 15.41
C TRP A 125 -17.36 -5.74 16.05
N SER A 126 -18.01 -4.60 15.77
CA SER A 126 -19.38 -4.34 16.25
C SER A 126 -20.43 -5.29 15.67
N SER A 127 -20.16 -5.91 14.51
CA SER A 127 -21.06 -6.89 13.89
C SER A 127 -20.87 -8.32 14.42
N MET A 128 -19.79 -8.57 15.17
CA MET A 128 -19.44 -9.88 15.73
C MET A 128 -19.73 -9.98 17.24
N ALA A 129 -20.13 -8.86 17.87
CA ALA A 129 -20.52 -8.74 19.27
C ALA A 129 -22.05 -8.79 19.40
#